data_AF-A0A2V6JLW8-F1
#
_entry.id   AF-A0A2V6JLW8-F1
#
_cell.length_a   1.000
_cell.length_b   1.000
_cell.length_c   1.000
_cell.angle_alpha   90.00
_cell.angle_beta   90.00
_cell.angle_gamma   90.00
#
_symmetry.space_group_name_H-M   'P 1'
#
loop_
_entity.id
_entity.type
_entity.pdbx_description
1 polymer ?
#
loop_
_entity_poly.entity_id
_entity_poly.type
_entity_poly.pdbx_seq_one_letter_code
_entity_poly.pdbx_strand_id
1 'polypeptide(L)'
;MNFDFLGWHEMLQPFGNGNPQPLFFAREVESVAAPRVVGERHLQLRLRQRNYHQRAIFFGAAADALPPEPWDIAFRIRPDEYEGETRLEMRVEAVRGSEPKT
;
A
#
# COMPACT_ATOMS: atom_id res chain seq x y z
N MET A 1 9.19 5.16 -3.05
CA MET A 1 9.35 5.59 -1.64
C MET A 1 10.76 5.24 -1.20
N ASN A 2 11.42 6.10 -0.41
CA ASN A 2 12.82 5.91 0.01
C ASN A 2 12.89 5.48 1.49
N PHE A 3 14.02 4.92 1.93
CA PHE A 3 14.29 4.53 3.32
C PHE A 3 14.20 5.73 4.29
N ASP A 4 14.62 6.92 3.87
CA ASP A 4 14.50 8.14 4.69
C ASP A 4 13.04 8.43 5.08
N PHE A 5 12.11 8.15 4.18
CA PHE A 5 10.68 8.35 4.44
C PHE A 5 10.14 7.38 5.50
N LEU A 6 10.60 6.13 5.48
CA LEU A 6 10.26 5.16 6.54
C LEU A 6 10.88 5.59 7.87
N GLY A 7 12.12 6.07 7.87
CA GLY A 7 12.78 6.61 9.05
C GLY A 7 12.00 7.76 9.69
N TRP A 8 11.60 8.76 8.90
CA TRP A 8 10.78 9.88 9.39
C TRP A 8 9.40 9.44 9.87
N HIS A 9 8.79 8.44 9.24
CA HIS A 9 7.52 7.87 9.71
C HIS A 9 7.67 7.22 11.09
N GLU A 10 8.71 6.42 11.31
CA GLU A 10 8.93 5.74 12.58
C GLU A 10 9.26 6.72 13.72
N MET A 11 9.79 7.91 13.43
CA MET A 11 9.96 8.98 14.42
C MET A 11 8.64 9.54 14.99
N LEU A 12 7.49 9.25 14.35
CA LEU A 12 6.17 9.66 14.84
C LEU A 12 5.64 8.74 15.94
N GLN A 13 6.34 7.65 16.27
CA GLN A 13 5.95 6.74 17.35
C GLN A 13 5.96 7.43 18.73
N PRO A 14 5.19 6.90 19.72
CA PRO A 14 4.40 5.68 19.66
C PRO A 14 3.06 5.86 18.96
N PHE A 15 2.66 4.87 18.16
CA PHE A 15 1.33 4.84 17.58
C PHE A 15 0.31 4.20 18.54
N GLY A 16 -0.93 4.69 18.51
CA GLY A 16 -2.02 4.21 19.35
C GLY A 16 -3.29 5.03 19.16
N ASN A 17 -4.23 4.96 20.11
CA ASN A 17 -5.50 5.69 20.00
C ASN A 17 -5.31 7.22 19.94
N GLY A 18 -4.35 7.76 20.70
CA GLY A 18 -4.04 9.20 20.68
C GLY A 18 -3.10 9.64 19.55
N ASN A 19 -2.55 8.69 18.79
CA ASN A 19 -1.64 8.95 17.67
C ASN A 19 -1.76 7.79 16.67
N PRO A 20 -2.83 7.74 15.88
CA PRO A 20 -2.97 6.66 14.90
C PRO A 20 -1.85 6.76 13.87
N GLN A 21 -1.46 5.62 13.29
CA GLN A 21 -0.55 5.65 12.15
C GLN A 21 -1.07 6.61 11.07
N PRO A 22 -0.20 7.30 10.32
CA PRO A 22 -0.63 8.07 9.17
C PRO A 22 -1.33 7.18 8.13
N LEU A 23 -2.39 7.72 7.51
CA LEU A 23 -3.01 7.14 6.32
C LEU A 23 -2.61 8.00 5.13
N PHE A 24 -1.97 7.38 4.15
CA PHE A 24 -1.50 8.03 2.94
C PHE A 24 -2.48 7.81 1.79
N PHE A 25 -2.40 8.69 0.81
CA PHE A 25 -3.23 8.67 -0.39
C PHE A 25 -2.35 8.75 -1.64
N ALA A 26 -2.63 7.90 -2.63
CA ALA A 26 -1.99 7.93 -3.93
C ALA A 26 -3.03 7.81 -5.05
N ARG A 27 -2.87 8.62 -6.09
CA ARG A 27 -3.74 8.64 -7.28
C ARG A 27 -3.06 8.02 -8.47
N GLU A 28 -3.86 7.64 -9.46
CA GLU A 28 -3.40 7.14 -10.76
C GLU A 28 -2.40 5.97 -10.60
N VAL A 29 -2.71 5.06 -9.68
CA VAL A 29 -1.89 3.87 -9.39
C VAL A 29 -2.34 2.72 -10.28
N GLU A 30 -1.39 2.06 -10.92
CA GLU A 30 -1.64 0.92 -11.82
C GLU A 30 -1.05 -0.36 -11.24
N SER A 31 -1.54 -1.51 -11.69
CA SER A 31 -0.93 -2.80 -11.36
C SER A 31 0.04 -3.22 -12.46
N VAL A 32 1.30 -3.49 -12.12
CA VAL A 32 2.32 -3.97 -13.09
C VAL A 32 2.37 -5.49 -13.22
N ALA A 33 1.52 -6.19 -12.48
CA ALA A 33 1.32 -7.63 -12.58
C ALA A 33 -0.12 -7.97 -12.17
N ALA A 34 -0.60 -9.15 -12.55
CA ALA A 34 -1.87 -9.64 -12.04
C ALA A 34 -1.85 -9.70 -10.50
N PRO A 35 -2.90 -9.20 -9.81
CA PRO A 35 -3.08 -9.40 -8.38
C PRO A 35 -2.98 -10.90 -8.02
N ARG A 36 -2.27 -11.21 -6.94
CA ARG A 36 -2.10 -12.61 -6.49
C ARG A 36 -2.76 -12.80 -5.15
N VAL A 37 -3.55 -13.87 -5.01
CA VAL A 37 -4.03 -14.29 -3.68
C VAL A 37 -2.85 -14.84 -2.88
N VAL A 38 -2.72 -14.39 -1.64
CA VAL A 38 -1.72 -14.86 -0.67
C VAL A 38 -2.43 -15.31 0.60
N GLY A 39 -2.06 -16.49 1.10
CA GLY A 39 -2.88 -17.21 2.06
C GLY A 39 -4.25 -17.53 1.45
N GLU A 40 -5.31 -17.36 2.23
CA GLU A 40 -6.67 -17.68 1.77
C GLU A 40 -7.49 -16.44 1.35
N ARG A 41 -7.12 -15.25 1.83
CA ARG A 41 -8.02 -14.07 1.78
C ARG A 41 -7.34 -12.73 1.44
N HIS A 42 -6.04 -12.69 1.19
CA HIS A 42 -5.31 -11.43 0.99
C HIS A 42 -4.87 -11.30 -0.46
N LEU A 43 -4.85 -10.06 -0.99
CA LEU A 43 -4.26 -9.77 -2.29
C LEU A 43 -2.88 -9.16 -2.13
N GLN A 44 -1.89 -9.74 -2.78
CA GLN A 44 -0.63 -9.08 -3.05
C GLN A 44 -0.71 -8.33 -4.38
N LEU A 45 -0.38 -7.05 -4.33
CA LEU A 45 -0.35 -6.14 -5.46
C LEU A 45 1.08 -5.71 -5.78
N ARG A 46 1.37 -5.49 -7.05
CA ARG A 46 2.59 -4.82 -7.51
C ARG A 46 2.15 -3.50 -8.14
N LEU A 47 2.25 -2.43 -7.37
CA LEU A 47 1.72 -1.13 -7.70
C LEU A 47 2.78 -0.27 -8.38
N ARG A 48 2.35 0.53 -9.36
CA ARG A 48 3.17 1.56 -10.00
C ARG A 48 2.46 2.90 -9.92
N GLN A 49 3.22 3.91 -9.52
CA GLN A 49 2.85 5.31 -9.71
C GLN A 49 4.01 6.02 -10.39
N ARG A 50 3.82 6.41 -11.67
CA ARG A 50 4.90 6.94 -12.52
C ARG A 50 6.08 5.95 -12.59
N ASN A 51 7.26 6.35 -12.11
CA ASN A 51 8.48 5.54 -12.11
C ASN A 51 8.70 4.76 -10.80
N TYR A 52 7.78 4.87 -9.83
CA TYR A 52 7.91 4.20 -8.54
C TYR A 52 7.10 2.91 -8.52
N HIS A 53 7.74 1.84 -8.08
CA HIS A 53 7.13 0.53 -7.90
C HIS A 53 7.12 0.16 -6.42
N GLN A 54 6.02 -0.43 -5.96
CA GLN A 54 5.91 -0.89 -4.58
C GLN A 54 5.10 -2.19 -4.49
N ARG A 55 5.58 -3.15 -3.71
CA ARG A 55 4.78 -4.30 -3.29
C ARG A 55 3.82 -3.86 -2.20
N ALA A 56 2.56 -4.25 -2.32
CA ALA A 56 1.54 -3.97 -1.32
C ALA A 56 0.70 -5.19 -1.00
N ILE A 57 0.13 -5.23 0.21
CA ILE A 57 -0.86 -6.21 0.65
C ILE A 57 -2.19 -5.51 0.89
N PHE A 58 -3.26 -6.06 0.32
CA PHE A 58 -4.64 -5.66 0.59
C PHE A 58 -5.33 -6.79 1.35
N PHE A 59 -5.48 -6.61 2.67
CA PHE A 59 -5.98 -7.65 3.55
C PHE A 59 -7.49 -7.86 3.37
N GLY A 60 -7.92 -9.09 3.10
CA GLY A 60 -9.34 -9.44 3.03
C GLY A 60 -9.97 -9.24 1.65
N ALA A 61 -9.21 -8.68 0.70
CA ALA A 61 -9.74 -8.26 -0.60
C ALA A 61 -9.78 -9.36 -1.68
N ALA A 62 -9.44 -10.62 -1.36
CA ALA A 62 -9.37 -11.68 -2.38
C ALA A 62 -10.72 -12.03 -3.02
N ALA A 63 -11.83 -11.79 -2.31
CA ALA A 63 -13.19 -12.01 -2.82
C ALA A 63 -13.75 -10.81 -3.59
N ASP A 64 -13.08 -9.66 -3.52
CA ASP A 64 -13.56 -8.41 -4.11
C ASP A 64 -13.05 -8.28 -5.55
N ALA A 65 -13.95 -7.95 -6.47
CA ALA A 65 -13.54 -7.52 -7.81
C ALA A 65 -12.91 -6.13 -7.70
N LEU A 66 -11.62 -6.01 -8.01
CA LEU A 66 -10.98 -4.70 -8.13
C LEU A 66 -11.60 -3.93 -9.29
N PRO A 67 -11.83 -2.60 -9.14
CA PRO A 67 -12.30 -1.78 -10.25
C PRO A 67 -11.27 -1.75 -11.39
N PRO A 68 -11.67 -1.35 -12.62
CA PRO A 68 -10.71 -1.08 -13.67
C PRO A 68 -9.66 -0.07 -13.22
N GLU A 69 -8.39 -0.31 -13.58
CA GLU A 69 -7.30 0.62 -13.34
C GLU A 69 -7.39 1.83 -14.30
N PRO A 70 -6.79 2.99 -13.97
CA PRO A 70 -5.97 3.26 -12.78
C PRO A 70 -6.79 3.48 -11.49
N TRP A 71 -6.13 3.35 -10.34
CA TRP A 71 -6.74 3.41 -9.01
C TRP A 71 -6.33 4.64 -8.20
N ASP A 72 -7.25 5.12 -7.38
CA ASP A 72 -6.94 5.91 -6.20
C ASP A 72 -6.93 4.97 -4.98
N ILE A 73 -5.87 5.02 -4.17
CA ILE A 73 -5.67 4.11 -3.03
C ILE A 73 -5.44 4.87 -1.72
N ALA A 74 -5.98 4.31 -0.64
CA ALA A 74 -5.62 4.66 0.73
C ALA A 74 -4.74 3.55 1.31
N PHE A 75 -3.61 3.91 1.93
CA PHE A 75 -2.66 2.92 2.42
C PHE A 75 -1.88 3.40 3.65
N ARG A 76 -1.35 2.43 4.40
CA ARG A 76 -0.39 2.64 5.49
C ARG A 76 0.95 2.04 5.10
N ILE A 77 2.02 2.52 5.72
CA ILE A 77 3.36 1.95 5.58
C ILE A 77 3.82 1.37 6.91
N ARG A 78 4.63 0.31 6.87
CA ARG A 78 5.26 -0.28 8.05
C ARG A 78 6.65 -0.82 7.69
N PRO A 79 7.59 -0.84 8.65
CA PRO A 79 8.77 -1.67 8.51
C PRO A 79 8.34 -3.15 8.54
N ASP A 80 8.89 -3.94 7.62
CA ASP A 80 8.77 -5.39 7.55
C ASP A 80 10.18 -5.96 7.64
N GLU A 81 10.48 -6.71 8.71
CA GLU A 81 11.77 -7.37 8.90
C GLU A 81 11.66 -8.81 8.44
N TYR A 82 12.27 -9.14 7.30
CA TYR A 82 12.32 -10.49 6.77
C TYR A 82 13.77 -10.89 6.52
N GLU A 83 14.20 -11.99 7.12
CA GLU A 83 15.58 -12.52 7.00
C GLU A 83 16.70 -11.49 7.30
N GLY A 84 16.44 -10.55 8.22
CA GLY A 84 17.39 -9.51 8.61
C GLY A 84 17.43 -8.30 7.67
N GLU A 85 16.59 -8.26 6.64
CA GLU A 85 16.36 -7.06 5.83
C GLU A 85 15.08 -6.34 6.26
N THR A 86 15.21 -5.07 6.66
CA THR A 86 14.04 -4.19 6.83
C THR A 86 13.60 -3.67 5.47
N ARG A 87 12.36 -3.96 5.09
CA ARG A 87 11.71 -3.47 3.87
C ARG A 87 10.50 -2.63 4.23
N LEU A 88 10.14 -1.69 3.35
CA LEU A 88 8.87 -0.97 3.48
C LEU A 88 7.75 -1.87 2.98
N GLU A 89 6.84 -2.26 3.87
CA GLU A 89 5.57 -2.86 3.50
C GLU A 89 4.52 -1.77 3.31
N MET A 90 3.78 -1.83 2.19
CA MET A 90 2.60 -1.01 1.96
C MET A 90 1.36 -1.86 2.21
N ARG A 91 0.49 -1.40 3.10
CA ARG A 91 -0.80 -2.02 3.36
C ARG A 91 -1.92 -1.15 2.78
N VAL A 92 -2.62 -1.67 1.79
CA VAL A 92 -3.79 -1.01 1.21
C VAL A 92 -4.98 -1.21 2.15
N GLU A 93 -5.67 -0.11 2.46
CA GLU A 93 -6.89 -0.09 3.26
C GLU A 93 -8.14 0.12 2.39
N ALA A 94 -8.00 0.81 1.25
CA ALA A 94 -9.09 1.00 0.29
C ALA A 94 -8.57 1.23 -1.13
N VAL A 95 -9.37 0.81 -2.11
CA VAL A 95 -9.15 1.02 -3.55
C VAL A 95 -10.44 1.52 -4.18
N ARG A 96 -10.32 2.53 -5.05
CA ARG A 96 -11.40 2.93 -5.97
C ARG A 96 -10.82 3.21 -7.35
N GLY A 97 -11.66 3.21 -8.39
CA GLY A 97 -11.26 3.70 -9.70
C GLY A 97 -10.83 5.17 -9.61
N SER A 98 -9.77 5.55 -10.32
CA SER A 98 -9.26 6.92 -10.32
C SER A 98 -10.23 7.85 -11.02
N GLU A 99 -10.53 8.98 -10.40
CA GLU A 99 -11.30 10.05 -11.03
C GLU A 99 -10.41 10.91 -11.95
N PRO A 100 -10.94 11.47 -13.05
CA PRO A 100 -10.22 12.40 -13.91
C PRO A 100 -9.68 13.60 -13.11
N LYS A 101 -8.52 14.13 -13.50
CA LYS A 101 -8.09 15.45 -13.04
C LYS A 101 -8.98 16.51 -13.68
N THR A 102 -9.74 17.24 -12.86
CA THR A 102 -10.41 18.48 -13.26
C THR A 102 -9.40 19.61 -13.31
#